data_AF-A0A0Q4YJ18-F1
#
_entry.id   AF-A0A0Q4YJ18-F1
#
_cell.length_a   1.000
_cell.length_b   1.000
_cell.length_c   1.000
_cell.angle_alpha   90.00
_cell.angle_beta   90.00
_cell.angle_gamma   90.00
#
_symmetry.space_group_name_H-M   'P 1'
#
loop_
_entity.id
_entity.type
_entity.pdbx_description
1 polymer ?
#
loop_
_entity_poly.entity_id
_entity_poly.type
_entity_poly.pdbx_seq_one_letter_code
_entity_poly.pdbx_strand_id
1 'polypeptide(L)'
;MSRTTFIRVVEYWLPSADGSLLEYGGGVFGSATRFEAATEHLCFGRGEGLPGQAWDLGHPIVLKDLTNSYFRRGPAAQAAGLTCGIALPIFDGSTLRAVVVLFCGDDEAHAGAIELWANDADAPADLKLVDGYYGTTGDTFEFISRATAFRKGTGLPGRVWESESPVFLPDLGKGSGFLRAEGAIKVGINRGFAIPCTTPEGQVFVITFLSALATPIASSVGIWEAGHAGEPPRRSFGFSEAEGVLEGVAPAGQAGVVASVLASGQPVVDGAAITIPVAPGGQMRAAMVLGFH
;
A
#
# COMPACT_ATOMS: atom_id res chain seq x y z
N MET A 1 -23.89 -9.75 2.45
CA MET A 1 -23.30 -8.72 3.33
C MET A 1 -21.95 -8.36 2.73
N SER A 2 -21.69 -7.08 2.42
CA SER A 2 -20.36 -6.64 1.97
C SER A 2 -19.37 -6.87 3.11
N ARG A 3 -18.19 -7.44 2.81
CA ARG A 3 -17.15 -7.71 3.80
C ARG A 3 -16.34 -6.45 4.01
N THR A 4 -16.09 -6.08 5.27
CA THR A 4 -15.18 -4.99 5.59
C THR A 4 -13.76 -5.36 5.17
N THR A 5 -13.09 -4.48 4.44
CA THR A 5 -11.70 -4.67 3.99
C THR A 5 -10.70 -4.21 5.05
N PHE A 6 -9.48 -4.72 4.98
CA PHE A 6 -8.39 -4.34 5.88
C PHE A 6 -7.96 -2.90 5.64
N ILE A 7 -7.71 -2.53 4.38
CA ILE A 7 -7.59 -1.13 3.97
C ILE A 7 -9.01 -0.58 3.84
N ARG A 8 -9.34 0.45 4.62
CA ARG A 8 -10.70 1.00 4.71
C ARG A 8 -10.83 2.37 4.06
N VAL A 9 -9.76 3.16 4.13
CA VAL A 9 -9.68 4.48 3.52
C VAL A 9 -8.36 4.59 2.78
N VAL A 10 -8.41 5.18 1.59
CA VAL A 10 -7.23 5.61 0.86
C VAL A 10 -7.39 7.07 0.52
N GLU A 11 -6.40 7.89 0.83
CA GLU A 11 -6.33 9.29 0.38
C GLU A 11 -5.01 9.51 -0.35
N TYR A 12 -4.96 10.51 -1.21
CA TYR A 12 -3.70 10.93 -1.83
C TYR A 12 -3.56 12.44 -1.85
N TRP A 13 -2.31 12.86 -1.71
CA TRP A 13 -1.90 14.24 -1.60
C TRP A 13 -0.95 14.58 -2.74
N LEU A 14 -1.17 15.72 -3.39
CA LEU A 14 -0.38 16.18 -4.53
C LEU A 14 0.48 17.37 -4.11
N PRO A 15 1.73 17.49 -4.60
CA PRO A 15 2.48 18.72 -4.43
C PRO A 15 1.74 19.91 -5.04
N SER A 16 1.69 21.03 -4.32
CA SER A 16 1.21 22.31 -4.83
C SER A 16 2.04 22.77 -6.04
N ALA A 17 1.51 23.68 -6.84
CA ALA A 17 2.19 24.17 -8.04
C ALA A 17 3.56 24.83 -7.76
N ASP A 18 3.74 25.41 -6.57
CA ASP A 18 5.00 25.98 -6.10
C ASP A 18 5.90 24.98 -5.34
N GLY A 19 5.42 23.74 -5.14
CA GLY A 19 6.14 22.66 -4.47
C GLY A 19 6.31 22.86 -2.96
N SER A 20 5.61 23.81 -2.35
CA SER A 20 5.75 24.15 -0.93
C SER A 20 4.91 23.28 0.01
N LEU A 21 3.77 22.78 -0.48
CA LEU A 21 2.79 22.04 0.31
C LEU A 21 2.34 20.77 -0.41
N LEU A 22 1.76 19.86 0.36
CA LEU A 22 0.89 18.80 -0.12
C LEU A 22 -0.57 19.23 0.02
N GLU A 23 -1.32 19.20 -1.08
CA GLU A 23 -2.74 19.53 -1.18
C GLU A 23 -3.56 18.25 -1.40
N TYR A 24 -4.82 18.26 -0.95
CA TYR A 24 -5.71 17.11 -1.10
C TYR A 24 -6.00 16.83 -2.59
N GLY A 25 -5.64 15.63 -3.05
CA GLY A 25 -5.89 15.18 -4.42
C GLY A 25 -7.19 14.38 -4.57
N GLY A 26 -7.56 13.63 -3.53
CA GLY A 26 -8.77 12.80 -3.53
C GLY A 26 -8.60 11.57 -2.64
N GLY A 27 -9.61 10.69 -2.66
CA GLY A 27 -9.56 9.42 -1.94
C GLY A 27 -10.81 8.56 -2.09
N VAL A 28 -10.75 7.36 -1.51
CA VAL A 28 -11.87 6.44 -1.34
C VAL A 28 -12.10 6.27 0.16
N PHE A 29 -13.22 6.79 0.66
CA PHE A 29 -13.53 6.82 2.10
C PHE A 29 -14.57 5.79 2.53
N GLY A 30 -15.23 5.11 1.59
CA GLY A 30 -16.31 4.18 1.90
C GLY A 30 -17.39 4.84 2.74
N SER A 31 -17.65 4.32 3.94
CA SER A 31 -18.63 4.88 4.89
C SER A 31 -18.05 5.94 5.84
N ALA A 32 -16.74 6.24 5.78
CA ALA A 32 -16.03 7.13 6.70
C ALA A 32 -16.24 8.63 6.39
N THR A 33 -17.49 9.06 6.16
CA THR A 33 -17.85 10.42 5.70
C THR A 33 -17.38 11.55 6.63
N ARG A 34 -17.35 11.33 7.95
CA ARG A 34 -16.80 12.31 8.90
C ARG A 34 -15.29 12.48 8.77
N PHE A 35 -14.61 11.38 8.47
CA PHE A 35 -13.17 11.40 8.26
C PHE A 35 -12.85 12.09 6.92
N GLU A 36 -13.62 11.81 5.87
CA GLU A 36 -13.56 12.51 4.58
C GLU A 36 -13.71 14.04 4.75
N ALA A 37 -14.79 14.50 5.38
CA ALA A 37 -15.03 15.93 5.60
C ALA A 37 -13.92 16.62 6.42
N ALA A 38 -13.26 15.89 7.33
CA ALA A 38 -12.12 16.41 8.09
C ALA A 38 -10.80 16.43 7.30
N THR A 39 -10.76 15.82 6.11
CA THR A 39 -9.57 15.63 5.28
C THR A 39 -9.47 16.65 4.16
N GLU A 40 -10.58 16.94 3.47
CA GLU A 40 -10.62 17.73 2.22
C GLU A 40 -10.02 19.13 2.32
N HIS A 41 -9.93 19.69 3.53
CA HIS A 41 -9.43 21.05 3.78
C HIS A 41 -8.02 21.09 4.35
N LEU A 42 -7.36 19.94 4.47
CA LEU A 42 -6.00 19.89 5.00
C LEU A 42 -4.97 20.18 3.90
N CYS A 43 -3.84 20.69 4.35
CA CYS A 43 -2.58 20.70 3.62
C CYS A 43 -1.46 20.33 4.60
N PHE A 44 -0.32 19.92 4.05
CA PHE A 44 0.84 19.55 4.85
C PHE A 44 2.11 20.13 4.27
N GLY A 45 2.88 20.82 5.11
CA GLY A 45 4.27 21.14 4.78
C GLY A 45 5.16 19.89 4.80
N ARG A 46 6.37 20.02 4.24
CA ARG A 46 7.41 19.01 4.39
C ARG A 46 7.71 18.77 5.87
N GLY A 47 7.69 17.51 6.30
CA GLY A 47 7.82 17.08 7.69
C GLY A 47 6.56 17.21 8.55
N GLU A 48 5.48 17.81 8.03
CA GLU A 48 4.24 18.01 8.78
C GLU A 48 3.28 16.82 8.63
N GLY A 49 2.86 16.25 9.77
CA GLY A 49 1.92 15.14 9.77
C GLY A 49 2.44 13.91 9.02
N LEU A 50 1.57 12.92 8.84
CA LEU A 50 1.96 11.65 8.26
C LEU A 50 2.42 11.78 6.78
N PRO A 51 1.67 12.45 5.88
CA PRO A 51 2.11 12.56 4.48
C PRO A 51 3.33 13.49 4.32
N GLY A 52 3.44 14.58 5.11
CA GLY A 52 4.59 15.47 5.06
C GLY A 52 5.87 14.83 5.58
N GLN A 53 5.79 13.95 6.60
CA GLN A 53 6.95 13.16 7.04
C GLN A 53 7.42 12.17 5.97
N ALA A 54 6.51 11.49 5.28
CA ALA A 54 6.89 10.57 4.19
C ALA A 54 7.52 11.33 3.00
N TRP A 55 7.02 12.53 2.71
CA TRP A 55 7.67 13.43 1.75
C TRP A 55 9.07 13.85 2.20
N ASP A 56 9.24 14.15 3.48
CA ASP A 56 10.52 14.61 4.00
C ASP A 56 11.60 13.54 3.97
N LEU A 57 11.27 12.36 4.51
CA LEU A 57 12.18 11.21 4.60
C LEU A 57 12.39 10.50 3.26
N GLY A 58 11.50 10.70 2.29
CA GLY A 58 11.59 10.07 0.97
C GLY A 58 11.23 8.58 0.96
N HIS A 59 10.86 8.01 2.11
CA HIS A 59 10.47 6.60 2.23
C HIS A 59 9.12 6.44 2.96
N PRO A 60 8.51 5.25 2.86
CA PRO A 60 7.25 4.99 3.53
C PRO A 60 7.31 5.03 5.05
N ILE A 61 6.17 5.36 5.68
CA ILE A 61 6.02 5.44 7.13
C ILE A 61 4.80 4.65 7.57
N VAL A 62 4.95 3.87 8.64
CA VAL A 62 3.85 3.18 9.33
C VAL A 62 3.53 3.92 10.63
N LEU A 63 2.35 4.53 10.71
CA LEU A 63 1.83 5.14 11.93
C LEU A 63 0.87 4.19 12.63
N LYS A 64 1.32 3.64 13.75
CA LYS A 64 0.66 2.53 14.46
C LYS A 64 -0.51 2.94 15.36
N ASP A 65 -0.58 4.21 15.72
CA ASP A 65 -1.63 4.75 16.59
C ASP A 65 -2.10 6.10 16.06
N LEU A 66 -3.37 6.16 15.66
CA LEU A 66 -4.01 7.38 15.14
C LEU A 66 -4.59 8.27 16.27
N THR A 67 -4.64 7.78 17.50
CA THR A 67 -5.26 8.48 18.64
C THR A 67 -4.24 9.12 19.58
N ASN A 68 -3.12 8.45 19.82
CA ASN A 68 -2.05 8.93 20.70
C ASN A 68 -0.77 9.26 19.91
N SER A 69 -0.92 10.09 18.88
CA SER A 69 0.18 10.54 18.03
C SER A 69 -0.03 11.98 17.58
N TYR A 70 0.85 12.48 16.70
CA TYR A 70 0.71 13.79 16.06
C TYR A 70 -0.49 13.85 15.08
N PHE A 71 -1.22 12.75 14.89
CA PHE A 71 -2.32 12.66 13.93
C PHE A 71 -3.54 13.48 14.36
N ARG A 72 -3.83 14.55 13.62
CA ARG A 72 -4.87 15.54 13.97
C ARG A 72 -6.31 15.02 13.89
N ARG A 73 -6.56 13.97 13.10
CA ARG A 73 -7.91 13.45 12.81
C ARG A 73 -8.29 12.25 13.69
N GLY A 74 -7.61 12.04 14.82
CA GLY A 74 -7.77 10.85 15.68
C GLY A 74 -9.22 10.50 16.05
N PRO A 75 -10.04 11.42 16.58
CA PRO A 75 -11.44 11.12 16.91
C PRO A 75 -12.30 10.68 15.70
N ALA A 76 -12.10 11.31 14.53
CA ALA A 76 -12.82 10.93 13.32
C ALA A 76 -12.35 9.58 12.77
N ALA A 77 -11.04 9.31 12.83
CA ALA A 77 -10.46 8.02 12.47
C ALA A 77 -10.98 6.89 13.38
N GLN A 78 -10.99 7.11 14.70
CA GLN A 78 -11.52 6.15 15.67
C GLN A 78 -13.01 5.87 15.43
N ALA A 79 -13.81 6.89 15.16
CA ALA A 79 -15.23 6.72 14.84
C ALA A 79 -15.48 5.93 13.54
N ALA A 80 -14.52 5.94 12.62
CA ALA A 80 -14.50 5.13 11.40
C ALA A 80 -13.84 3.75 11.58
N GLY A 81 -13.38 3.42 12.80
CA GLY A 81 -12.71 2.17 13.12
C GLY A 81 -11.32 2.03 12.48
N LEU A 82 -10.64 3.14 12.17
CA LEU A 82 -9.27 3.14 11.66
C LEU A 82 -8.30 3.04 12.84
N THR A 83 -7.29 2.17 12.72
CA THR A 83 -6.33 1.88 13.80
C THR A 83 -4.92 2.38 13.47
N CYS A 84 -4.52 2.32 12.19
CA CYS A 84 -3.21 2.73 11.73
C CYS A 84 -3.26 3.37 10.33
N GLY A 85 -2.17 4.06 9.96
CA GLY A 85 -2.00 4.69 8.66
C GLY A 85 -0.63 4.40 8.05
N ILE A 86 -0.57 4.24 6.74
CA ILE A 86 0.66 4.01 5.98
C ILE A 86 0.79 5.10 4.93
N ALA A 87 1.81 5.95 5.04
CA ALA A 87 2.12 6.91 3.98
C ALA A 87 3.16 6.33 3.03
N LEU A 88 2.85 6.39 1.73
CA LEU A 88 3.67 5.92 0.62
C LEU A 88 4.00 7.12 -0.28
N PRO A 89 5.23 7.65 -0.24
CA PRO A 89 5.63 8.68 -1.16
C PRO A 89 5.93 8.06 -2.54
N ILE A 90 5.50 8.75 -3.61
CA ILE A 90 5.69 8.31 -4.99
C ILE A 90 6.58 9.34 -5.68
N PHE A 91 7.78 8.90 -6.06
CA PHE A 91 8.76 9.71 -6.77
C PHE A 91 8.92 9.29 -8.22
N ASP A 92 9.16 10.28 -9.08
CA ASP A 92 9.63 10.15 -10.45
C ASP A 92 11.01 10.82 -10.52
N GLY A 93 12.07 10.00 -10.55
CA GLY A 93 13.41 10.43 -10.16
C GLY A 93 13.43 11.02 -8.75
N SER A 94 13.82 12.29 -8.63
CA SER A 94 13.79 13.05 -7.37
C SER A 94 12.53 13.91 -7.18
N THR A 95 11.60 13.89 -8.16
CA THR A 95 10.39 14.71 -8.12
C THR A 95 9.29 13.93 -7.43
N LEU A 96 8.79 14.45 -6.30
CA LEU A 96 7.60 13.90 -5.66
C LEU A 96 6.40 14.11 -6.59
N ARG A 97 5.63 13.05 -6.88
CA ARG A 97 4.39 13.12 -7.67
C ARG A 97 3.14 13.09 -6.81
N ALA A 98 3.17 12.31 -5.73
CA ALA A 98 2.10 12.22 -4.76
C ALA A 98 2.59 11.56 -3.45
N VAL A 99 1.82 11.73 -2.38
CA VAL A 99 1.87 10.83 -1.21
C VAL A 99 0.52 10.16 -1.06
N VAL A 100 0.48 8.83 -1.09
CA VAL A 100 -0.74 8.06 -0.82
C VAL A 100 -0.75 7.66 0.64
N VAL A 101 -1.86 7.84 1.33
CA VAL A 101 -2.05 7.35 2.70
C VAL A 101 -3.14 6.28 2.72
N LEU A 102 -2.76 5.07 3.14
CA LEU A 102 -3.65 3.93 3.32
C LEU A 102 -3.98 3.82 4.80
N PHE A 103 -5.26 3.89 5.18
CA PHE A 103 -5.68 3.65 6.55
C PHE A 103 -6.31 2.27 6.67
N CYS A 104 -5.80 1.52 7.64
CA CYS A 104 -6.30 0.20 7.95
C CYS A 104 -7.10 0.21 9.24
N GLY A 105 -7.99 -0.77 9.37
CA GLY A 105 -8.72 -1.00 10.61
C GLY A 105 -8.84 -2.49 10.89
N ASP A 106 -8.92 -2.81 12.18
CA ASP A 106 -8.99 -4.19 12.65
C ASP A 106 -10.43 -4.71 12.67
N ASP A 107 -10.60 -6.00 12.40
CA ASP A 107 -11.86 -6.72 12.64
C ASP A 107 -11.90 -7.28 14.08
N GLU A 108 -13.00 -7.96 14.45
CA GLU A 108 -13.14 -8.56 15.79
C GLU A 108 -12.00 -9.56 16.11
N ALA A 109 -11.40 -10.18 15.09
CA ALA A 109 -10.29 -11.11 15.24
C ALA A 109 -8.91 -10.41 15.33
N HIS A 110 -8.83 -9.11 15.02
CA HIS A 110 -7.62 -8.29 14.96
C HIS A 110 -6.46 -9.00 14.22
N ALA A 111 -6.81 -9.76 13.19
CA ALA A 111 -5.88 -10.64 12.47
C ALA A 111 -5.33 -9.93 11.23
N GLY A 112 -4.15 -9.31 11.39
CA GLY A 112 -3.45 -8.67 10.31
C GLY A 112 -2.10 -8.11 10.73
N ALA A 113 -1.26 -7.80 9.74
CA ALA A 113 0.01 -7.13 9.95
C ALA A 113 0.33 -6.22 8.77
N ILE A 114 0.99 -5.11 9.08
CA ILE A 114 1.66 -4.25 8.11
C ILE A 114 3.15 -4.30 8.45
N GLU A 115 4.00 -4.57 7.48
CA GLU A 115 5.44 -4.68 7.71
C GLU A 115 6.19 -3.81 6.70
N LEU A 116 7.12 -3.01 7.21
CA LEU A 116 8.02 -2.19 6.42
C LEU A 116 9.39 -2.84 6.40
N TRP A 117 9.79 -3.33 5.24
CA TRP A 117 11.10 -3.94 5.01
C TRP A 117 11.98 -2.98 4.24
N ALA A 118 13.28 -2.92 4.57
CA ALA A 118 14.24 -2.16 3.78
C ALA A 118 15.56 -2.91 3.65
N ASN A 119 16.26 -2.69 2.54
CA ASN A 119 17.66 -3.08 2.47
C ASN A 119 18.51 -2.01 3.14
N ASP A 120 19.65 -2.43 3.67
CA ASP A 120 20.68 -1.49 4.10
C ASP A 120 21.33 -0.87 2.85
N ALA A 121 21.48 0.45 2.82
CA ALA A 121 22.15 1.15 1.73
C ALA A 121 23.65 0.73 1.64
N ASP A 122 24.26 0.42 2.78
CA ASP A 122 25.68 0.05 2.88
C ASP A 122 25.91 -1.47 2.80
N ALA A 123 24.86 -2.28 3.04
CA ALA A 123 24.90 -3.74 2.99
C ALA A 123 23.63 -4.32 2.31
N PRO A 124 23.49 -4.13 0.98
CA PRO A 124 22.21 -4.28 0.28
C PRO A 124 21.83 -5.73 -0.04
N ALA A 125 22.35 -6.72 0.69
CA ALA A 125 22.14 -8.13 0.36
C ALA A 125 20.73 -8.63 0.74
N ASP A 126 20.18 -8.10 1.83
CA ASP A 126 18.93 -8.58 2.42
C ASP A 126 18.01 -7.42 2.80
N LEU A 127 16.70 -7.63 2.65
CA LEU A 127 15.67 -6.83 3.31
C LEU A 127 15.53 -7.25 4.77
N LYS A 128 15.54 -6.26 5.67
CA LYS A 128 15.30 -6.43 7.11
C LYS A 128 14.05 -5.64 7.53
N LEU A 129 13.39 -6.09 8.59
CA LEU A 129 12.24 -5.38 9.14
C LEU A 129 12.72 -4.06 9.78
N VAL A 130 12.23 -2.94 9.26
CA VAL A 130 12.49 -1.59 9.80
C VAL A 130 11.38 -1.21 10.77
N ASP A 131 10.14 -1.46 10.37
CA ASP A 131 8.98 -1.17 11.21
C ASP A 131 7.80 -2.11 10.91
N GLY A 132 6.77 -2.11 11.77
CA GLY A 132 5.57 -2.88 11.53
C GLY A 132 4.45 -2.61 12.55
N TYR A 133 3.22 -2.78 12.09
CA TYR A 133 2.00 -2.85 12.88
C TYR A 133 1.55 -4.30 12.93
N TYR A 134 1.34 -4.81 14.13
CA TYR A 134 0.82 -6.16 14.36
C TYR A 134 -0.42 -5.99 15.22
N GLY A 135 -1.55 -6.57 14.79
CA GLY A 135 -2.77 -6.56 15.59
C GLY A 135 -2.56 -7.22 16.95
N THR A 136 -3.58 -7.21 17.81
CA THR A 136 -3.46 -7.65 19.22
C THR A 136 -3.10 -9.12 19.43
N THR A 137 -3.11 -9.93 18.38
CA THR A 137 -2.74 -11.37 18.41
C THR A 137 -1.36 -11.63 17.80
N GLY A 138 -0.63 -10.58 17.45
CA GLY A 138 0.55 -10.63 16.58
C GLY A 138 1.91 -10.81 17.25
N ASP A 139 2.07 -10.75 18.58
CA ASP A 139 3.38 -10.70 19.25
C ASP A 139 4.35 -11.81 18.81
N THR A 140 3.86 -13.05 18.69
CA THR A 140 4.68 -14.18 18.23
C THR A 140 5.07 -14.03 16.76
N PHE A 141 4.15 -13.53 15.93
CA PHE A 141 4.39 -13.30 14.51
C PHE A 141 5.36 -12.12 14.30
N GLU A 142 5.24 -11.06 15.09
CA GLU A 142 6.18 -9.94 15.12
C GLU A 142 7.59 -10.41 15.47
N PHE A 143 7.73 -11.22 16.52
CA PHE A 143 9.03 -11.77 16.93
C PHE A 143 9.72 -12.53 15.78
N ILE A 144 8.98 -13.42 15.10
CA ILE A 144 9.49 -14.16 13.94
C ILE A 144 9.86 -13.20 12.81
N SER A 145 9.05 -12.18 12.56
CA SER A 145 9.26 -11.20 11.49
C SER A 145 10.52 -10.37 11.73
N ARG A 146 10.75 -9.92 12.97
CA ARG A 146 11.97 -9.20 13.39
C ARG A 146 13.24 -10.04 13.22
N ALA A 147 13.14 -11.36 13.37
CA ALA A 147 14.26 -12.28 13.17
C ALA A 147 14.44 -12.74 11.70
N THR A 148 13.56 -12.32 10.80
CA THR A 148 13.59 -12.73 9.38
C THR A 148 14.30 -11.70 8.52
N ALA A 149 15.04 -12.19 7.52
CA ALA A 149 15.58 -11.37 6.44
C ALA A 149 15.25 -12.01 5.09
N PHE A 150 15.04 -11.19 4.06
CA PHE A 150 14.68 -11.67 2.72
C PHE A 150 15.72 -11.26 1.68
N ARG A 151 16.26 -12.24 0.97
CA ARG A 151 17.04 -12.00 -0.24
C ARG A 151 16.13 -11.59 -1.40
N LYS A 152 16.69 -10.85 -2.35
CA LYS A 152 16.02 -10.56 -3.63
C LYS A 152 15.53 -11.86 -4.27
N GLY A 153 14.28 -11.87 -4.74
CA GLY A 153 13.58 -13.03 -5.30
C GLY A 153 12.99 -14.02 -4.28
N THR A 154 13.32 -13.90 -2.99
CA THR A 154 12.92 -14.89 -1.97
C THR A 154 11.81 -14.38 -1.07
N GLY A 155 10.73 -15.16 -0.93
CA GLY A 155 9.56 -14.76 -0.14
C GLY A 155 8.80 -13.58 -0.77
N LEU A 156 7.69 -13.17 -0.15
CA LEU A 156 6.87 -12.09 -0.70
C LEU A 156 7.64 -10.75 -0.81
N PRO A 157 8.34 -10.25 0.22
CA PRO A 157 9.11 -9.02 0.09
C PRO A 157 10.24 -9.12 -0.95
N GLY A 158 10.98 -10.23 -0.97
CA GLY A 158 12.08 -10.43 -1.91
C GLY A 158 11.61 -10.51 -3.37
N ARG A 159 10.45 -11.13 -3.62
CA ARG A 159 9.84 -11.17 -4.96
C ARG A 159 9.47 -9.78 -5.48
N VAL A 160 8.89 -8.93 -4.62
CA VAL A 160 8.59 -7.53 -4.96
C VAL A 160 9.87 -6.73 -5.24
N TRP A 161 10.91 -6.96 -4.45
CA TRP A 161 12.22 -6.35 -4.69
C TRP A 161 12.84 -6.80 -6.02
N GLU A 162 12.63 -8.06 -6.42
CA GLU A 162 13.10 -8.58 -7.70
C GLU A 162 12.33 -8.03 -8.89
N SER A 163 11.00 -8.06 -8.83
CA SER A 163 10.13 -7.68 -9.94
C SER A 163 9.97 -6.17 -10.09
N GLU A 164 10.30 -5.39 -9.06
CA GLU A 164 10.00 -3.95 -9.02
C GLU A 164 8.51 -3.67 -9.31
N SER A 165 7.64 -4.59 -8.90
CA SER A 165 6.21 -4.55 -9.17
C SER A 165 5.44 -5.09 -7.97
N PRO A 166 4.22 -4.61 -7.67
CA PRO A 166 3.43 -5.15 -6.60
C PRO A 166 3.18 -6.65 -6.80
N VAL A 167 3.02 -7.37 -5.70
CA VAL A 167 2.65 -8.79 -5.72
C VAL A 167 1.50 -9.03 -4.76
N PHE A 168 0.43 -9.64 -5.27
CA PHE A 168 -0.69 -10.12 -4.47
C PHE A 168 -0.69 -11.64 -4.42
N LEU A 169 -0.84 -12.19 -3.22
CA LEU A 169 -1.00 -13.61 -2.94
C LEU A 169 -2.40 -13.82 -2.35
N PRO A 170 -3.33 -14.43 -3.10
CA PRO A 170 -4.68 -14.70 -2.61
C PRO A 170 -4.70 -15.78 -1.51
N ASP A 171 -3.62 -16.57 -1.37
CA ASP A 171 -3.49 -17.59 -0.32
C ASP A 171 -2.02 -17.70 0.09
N LEU A 172 -1.73 -17.59 1.39
CA LEU A 172 -0.39 -17.68 1.98
C LEU A 172 -0.04 -19.10 2.48
N GLY A 173 -0.90 -20.08 2.20
CA GLY A 173 -0.73 -21.48 2.56
C GLY A 173 0.48 -22.17 1.92
N LYS A 174 0.59 -23.49 2.16
CA LYS A 174 1.72 -24.30 1.69
C LYS A 174 1.86 -24.23 0.16
N GLY A 175 3.06 -23.93 -0.32
CA GLY A 175 3.38 -23.83 -1.76
C GLY A 175 3.38 -22.40 -2.32
N SER A 176 2.93 -21.39 -1.55
CA SER A 176 2.95 -19.98 -1.95
C SER A 176 4.35 -19.36 -2.04
N GLY A 177 5.37 -20.03 -1.50
CA GLY A 177 6.70 -19.47 -1.28
C GLY A 177 6.76 -18.49 -0.10
N PHE A 178 5.69 -18.36 0.69
CA PHE A 178 5.68 -17.53 1.88
C PHE A 178 6.44 -18.20 3.04
N LEU A 179 7.61 -17.66 3.37
CA LEU A 179 8.56 -18.26 4.32
C LEU A 179 8.00 -18.45 5.74
N ARG A 180 7.00 -17.65 6.13
CA ARG A 180 6.44 -17.61 7.51
C ARG A 180 5.02 -18.18 7.59
N ALA A 181 4.62 -19.04 6.64
CA ALA A 181 3.24 -19.53 6.51
C ALA A 181 2.69 -20.17 7.79
N GLU A 182 3.46 -21.00 8.49
CA GLU A 182 2.99 -21.65 9.72
C GLU A 182 2.68 -20.64 10.84
N GLY A 183 3.48 -19.57 10.97
CA GLY A 183 3.25 -18.51 11.94
C GLY A 183 2.04 -17.66 11.57
N ALA A 184 1.90 -17.29 10.28
CA ALA A 184 0.76 -16.53 9.78
C ALA A 184 -0.57 -17.27 9.94
N ILE A 185 -0.61 -18.57 9.62
CA ILE A 185 -1.81 -19.40 9.74
C ILE A 185 -2.30 -19.47 11.20
N LYS A 186 -1.37 -19.56 12.17
CA LYS A 186 -1.72 -19.59 13.61
C LYS A 186 -2.44 -18.33 14.09
N VAL A 187 -2.18 -17.19 13.45
CA VAL A 187 -2.82 -15.90 13.76
C VAL A 187 -3.91 -15.53 12.74
N GLY A 188 -4.32 -16.48 11.88
CA GLY A 188 -5.42 -16.29 10.92
C GLY A 188 -5.08 -15.51 9.64
N ILE A 189 -3.81 -15.14 9.43
CA ILE A 189 -3.34 -14.43 8.23
C ILE A 189 -3.31 -15.40 7.03
N ASN A 190 -3.95 -15.01 5.92
CA ASN A 190 -4.00 -15.80 4.68
C ASN A 190 -3.88 -14.98 3.37
N ARG A 191 -4.01 -13.65 3.42
CA ARG A 191 -3.78 -12.78 2.26
C ARG A 191 -2.44 -12.09 2.41
N GLY A 192 -1.73 -11.91 1.30
CA GLY A 192 -0.53 -11.07 1.27
C GLY A 192 -0.56 -10.12 0.08
N PHE A 193 -0.27 -8.85 0.33
CA PHE A 193 -0.05 -7.86 -0.71
C PHE A 193 1.22 -7.10 -0.40
N ALA A 194 2.10 -6.92 -1.38
CA ALA A 194 3.35 -6.23 -1.17
C ALA A 194 3.62 -5.22 -2.28
N ILE A 195 4.13 -4.06 -1.90
CA ILE A 195 4.28 -2.88 -2.76
C ILE A 195 5.74 -2.41 -2.65
N PRO A 196 6.44 -2.24 -3.78
CA PRO A 196 7.80 -1.70 -3.77
C PRO A 196 7.76 -0.18 -3.60
N CYS A 197 8.75 0.36 -2.91
CA CYS A 197 9.05 1.78 -2.87
C CYS A 197 10.58 1.94 -2.93
N THR A 198 11.06 2.98 -3.59
CA THR A 198 12.49 3.30 -3.63
C THR A 198 12.63 4.77 -3.33
N THR A 199 13.56 5.09 -2.43
CA THR A 199 13.92 6.49 -2.17
C THR A 199 14.55 7.12 -3.40
N PRO A 200 14.54 8.46 -3.55
CA PRO A 200 15.31 9.15 -4.58
C PRO A 200 16.81 8.76 -4.60
N GLU A 201 17.37 8.39 -3.44
CA GLU A 201 18.76 7.98 -3.26
C GLU A 201 19.00 6.49 -3.60
N GLY A 202 17.96 5.72 -3.90
CA GLY A 202 18.07 4.34 -4.35
C GLY A 202 17.95 3.26 -3.27
N GLN A 203 17.70 3.62 -2.01
CA GLN A 203 17.36 2.64 -0.96
C GLN A 203 16.00 2.02 -1.25
N VAL A 204 15.91 0.70 -1.15
CA VAL A 204 14.70 -0.08 -1.42
C VAL A 204 13.92 -0.33 -0.15
N PHE A 205 12.62 -0.04 -0.22
CA PHE A 205 11.62 -0.39 0.77
C PHE A 205 10.56 -1.31 0.15
N VAL A 206 10.01 -2.21 0.96
CA VAL A 206 8.85 -3.02 0.59
C VAL A 206 7.84 -2.98 1.72
N ILE A 207 6.60 -2.61 1.40
CA ILE A 207 5.50 -2.60 2.36
C ILE A 207 4.69 -3.85 2.11
N THR A 208 4.47 -4.64 3.15
CA THR A 208 3.56 -5.78 3.10
C THR A 208 2.31 -5.51 3.92
N PHE A 209 1.16 -5.82 3.34
CA PHE A 209 -0.13 -5.96 4.01
C PHE A 209 -0.44 -7.45 4.09
N LEU A 210 -0.70 -7.92 5.30
CA LEU A 210 -1.04 -9.30 5.60
C LEU A 210 -2.39 -9.29 6.31
N SER A 211 -3.37 -10.04 5.82
CA SER A 211 -4.71 -10.03 6.41
C SER A 211 -5.39 -11.39 6.39
N ALA A 212 -6.45 -11.53 7.18
CA ALA A 212 -7.28 -12.72 7.20
C ALA A 212 -8.24 -12.80 5.99
N LEU A 213 -8.75 -14.00 5.71
CA LEU A 213 -9.80 -14.22 4.69
C LEU A 213 -11.10 -13.47 5.00
N ALA A 214 -11.41 -13.28 6.29
CA ALA A 214 -12.61 -12.57 6.74
C ALA A 214 -12.54 -11.05 6.46
N THR A 215 -11.32 -10.51 6.43
CA THR A 215 -11.03 -9.08 6.26
C THR A 215 -10.00 -8.93 5.13
N PRO A 216 -10.44 -9.08 3.88
CA PRO A 216 -9.55 -9.05 2.72
C PRO A 216 -8.89 -7.68 2.59
N ILE A 217 -7.70 -7.64 1.98
CA ILE A 217 -6.91 -6.40 1.86
C ILE A 217 -7.71 -5.29 1.16
N ALA A 218 -8.37 -5.65 0.06
CA ALA A 218 -9.34 -4.86 -0.70
C ALA A 218 -10.35 -5.85 -1.35
N SER A 219 -11.50 -5.37 -1.83
CA SER A 219 -12.49 -6.20 -2.53
C SER A 219 -11.96 -6.72 -3.87
N SER A 220 -11.09 -5.94 -4.52
CA SER A 220 -10.33 -6.37 -5.69
C SER A 220 -8.95 -5.73 -5.76
N VAL A 221 -8.02 -6.43 -6.41
CA VAL A 221 -6.65 -5.99 -6.67
C VAL A 221 -6.32 -6.23 -8.13
N GLY A 222 -5.89 -5.20 -8.84
CA GLY A 222 -5.34 -5.27 -10.19
C GLY A 222 -3.90 -4.78 -10.20
N ILE A 223 -3.01 -5.49 -10.90
CA ILE A 223 -1.62 -5.10 -11.09
C ILE A 223 -1.38 -4.94 -12.59
N TRP A 224 -0.87 -3.79 -12.97
CA TRP A 224 -0.69 -3.38 -14.35
C TRP A 224 0.76 -3.02 -14.60
N GLU A 225 1.26 -3.43 -15.75
CA GLU A 225 2.59 -3.08 -16.24
C GLU A 225 2.43 -2.01 -17.32
N ALA A 226 3.35 -1.05 -17.33
CA ALA A 226 3.47 -0.12 -18.44
C ALA A 226 3.71 -0.89 -19.75
N GLY A 227 2.99 -0.51 -20.81
CA GLY A 227 3.28 -1.02 -22.15
C GLY A 227 4.62 -0.47 -22.67
N HIS A 228 5.15 -1.08 -23.73
CA HIS A 228 6.24 -0.44 -24.47
C HIS A 228 5.74 0.87 -25.10
N ALA A 229 6.66 1.72 -25.56
CA ALA A 229 6.30 2.98 -26.21
C ALA A 229 5.26 2.76 -27.34
N GLY A 230 4.06 3.33 -27.16
CA GLY A 230 2.94 3.23 -28.10
C GLY A 230 1.97 2.06 -27.83
N GLU A 231 2.27 1.18 -26.88
CA GLU A 231 1.39 0.09 -26.46
C GLU A 231 0.58 0.48 -25.22
N PRO A 232 -0.70 0.06 -25.12
CA PRO A 232 -1.49 0.27 -23.91
C PRO A 232 -0.91 -0.54 -22.73
N PRO A 233 -1.13 -0.09 -21.49
CA PRO A 233 -0.74 -0.85 -20.31
C PRO A 233 -1.47 -2.20 -20.26
N ARG A 234 -0.80 -3.22 -19.71
CA ARG A 234 -1.32 -4.59 -19.63
C ARG A 234 -1.56 -4.98 -18.18
N ARG A 235 -2.74 -5.55 -17.88
CA ARG A 235 -3.02 -6.18 -16.59
C ARG A 235 -2.21 -7.47 -16.48
N SER A 236 -1.17 -7.47 -15.65
CA SER A 236 -0.33 -8.64 -15.39
C SER A 236 -0.95 -9.55 -14.33
N PHE A 237 -1.77 -9.00 -13.43
CA PHE A 237 -2.53 -9.75 -12.44
C PHE A 237 -3.86 -9.07 -12.12
N GLY A 238 -4.89 -9.87 -11.83
CA GLY A 238 -6.18 -9.39 -11.36
C GLY A 238 -6.84 -10.39 -10.44
N PHE A 239 -7.45 -9.91 -9.37
CA PHE A 239 -8.20 -10.71 -8.41
C PHE A 239 -9.38 -9.92 -7.84
N SER A 240 -10.51 -10.57 -7.63
CA SER A 240 -11.61 -10.05 -6.82
C SER A 240 -12.06 -11.11 -5.82
N GLU A 241 -12.54 -10.69 -4.65
CA GLU A 241 -13.07 -11.63 -3.65
C GLU A 241 -14.38 -12.31 -4.14
N ALA A 242 -15.05 -11.73 -5.14
CA ALA A 242 -16.26 -12.28 -5.74
C ALA A 242 -15.99 -13.34 -6.82
N GLU A 243 -14.96 -13.13 -7.65
CA GLU A 243 -14.73 -13.94 -8.86
C GLU A 243 -13.40 -14.73 -8.80
N GLY A 244 -12.56 -14.49 -7.80
CA GLY A 244 -11.23 -15.06 -7.72
C GLY A 244 -10.27 -14.39 -8.70
N VAL A 245 -9.40 -15.19 -9.34
CA VAL A 245 -8.44 -14.66 -10.33
C VAL A 245 -9.19 -14.18 -11.57
N LEU A 246 -8.94 -12.94 -11.96
CA LEU A 246 -9.58 -12.31 -13.11
C LEU A 246 -8.80 -12.65 -14.38
N GLU A 247 -9.35 -13.56 -15.18
CA GLU A 247 -8.79 -13.93 -16.47
C GLU A 247 -9.14 -12.93 -17.58
N GLY A 248 -8.40 -12.99 -18.68
CA GLY A 248 -8.68 -12.20 -19.89
C GLY A 248 -8.20 -10.75 -19.85
N VAL A 249 -8.57 -10.02 -20.92
CA VAL A 249 -8.22 -8.62 -21.11
C VAL A 249 -9.14 -7.76 -20.24
N ALA A 250 -8.56 -6.86 -19.47
CA ALA A 250 -9.32 -5.93 -18.65
C ALA A 250 -10.13 -4.93 -19.48
N PRO A 251 -11.22 -4.35 -18.93
CA PRO A 251 -12.04 -3.38 -19.65
C PRO A 251 -11.23 -2.18 -20.15
N ALA A 252 -11.54 -1.70 -21.37
CA ALA A 252 -10.83 -0.59 -22.00
C ALA A 252 -10.84 0.70 -21.16
N GLY A 253 -11.94 0.97 -20.44
CA GLY A 253 -12.01 2.12 -19.53
C GLY A 253 -10.96 2.06 -18.41
N GLN A 254 -10.77 0.89 -17.80
CA GLN A 254 -9.75 0.69 -16.77
C GLN A 254 -8.34 0.85 -17.33
N ALA A 255 -8.07 0.33 -18.54
CA ALA A 255 -6.79 0.51 -19.20
C ALA A 255 -6.50 2.00 -19.49
N GLY A 256 -7.51 2.80 -19.85
CA GLY A 256 -7.38 4.24 -20.07
C GLY A 256 -7.01 5.01 -18.79
N VAL A 257 -7.66 4.69 -17.66
CA VAL A 257 -7.32 5.28 -16.36
C VAL A 257 -5.89 4.91 -15.96
N VAL A 258 -5.51 3.65 -16.10
CA VAL A 258 -4.13 3.19 -15.82
C VAL A 258 -3.11 3.91 -16.70
N ALA A 259 -3.39 4.09 -17.99
CA ALA A 259 -2.51 4.82 -18.89
C ALA A 259 -2.31 6.28 -18.45
N SER A 260 -3.39 6.95 -18.02
CA SER A 260 -3.33 8.31 -17.47
C SER A 260 -2.45 8.38 -16.21
N VAL A 261 -2.63 7.44 -15.28
CA VAL A 261 -1.86 7.38 -14.03
C VAL A 261 -0.38 7.13 -14.28
N LEU A 262 -0.04 6.23 -15.21
CA LEU A 262 1.35 5.97 -15.58
C LEU A 262 2.02 7.18 -16.25
N ALA A 263 1.28 7.94 -17.06
CA ALA A 263 1.78 9.14 -17.72
C ALA A 263 1.94 10.33 -16.76
N SER A 264 1.00 10.49 -15.81
CA SER A 264 0.98 11.61 -14.88
C SER A 264 1.73 11.34 -13.57
N GLY A 265 2.02 10.08 -13.24
CA GLY A 265 2.54 9.70 -11.93
C GLY A 265 1.63 10.06 -10.75
N GLN A 266 0.38 10.44 -11.00
CA GLN A 266 -0.58 10.84 -9.97
C GLN A 266 -1.67 9.78 -9.81
N PRO A 267 -2.08 9.45 -8.57
CA PRO A 267 -3.21 8.56 -8.35
C PRO A 267 -4.52 9.12 -8.92
N VAL A 268 -5.45 8.23 -9.27
CA VAL A 268 -6.79 8.58 -9.75
C VAL A 268 -7.84 7.71 -9.06
N VAL A 269 -8.91 8.34 -8.60
CA VAL A 269 -10.10 7.66 -8.06
C VAL A 269 -11.14 7.53 -9.17
N ASP A 270 -11.71 6.33 -9.32
CA ASP A 270 -12.80 6.03 -10.25
C ASP A 270 -13.86 5.18 -9.52
N GLY A 271 -14.97 5.82 -9.12
CA GLY A 271 -15.99 5.22 -8.28
C GLY A 271 -15.44 4.75 -6.93
N ALA A 272 -15.62 3.47 -6.61
CA ALA A 272 -15.12 2.84 -5.39
C ALA A 272 -13.72 2.21 -5.55
N ALA A 273 -12.98 2.61 -6.59
CA ALA A 273 -11.63 2.13 -6.84
C ALA A 273 -10.63 3.29 -6.92
N ILE A 274 -9.37 2.99 -6.60
CA ILE A 274 -8.25 3.89 -6.78
C ILE A 274 -7.16 3.20 -7.58
N THR A 275 -6.59 3.92 -8.55
CA THR A 275 -5.41 3.52 -9.31
C THR A 275 -4.21 4.31 -8.82
N ILE A 276 -3.17 3.62 -8.38
CA ILE A 276 -1.98 4.20 -7.75
C ILE A 276 -0.75 3.83 -8.59
N PRO A 277 0.08 4.80 -9.02
CA PRO A 277 1.30 4.52 -9.74
C PRO A 277 2.36 3.90 -8.83
N VAL A 278 3.21 3.07 -9.41
CA VAL A 278 4.30 2.37 -8.74
C VAL A 278 5.58 2.65 -9.52
N ALA A 279 6.51 3.34 -8.85
CA ALA A 279 7.72 3.89 -9.47
C ALA A 279 9.04 3.51 -8.77
N PRO A 280 9.31 2.22 -8.51
CA PRO A 280 10.61 1.81 -8.00
C PRO A 280 11.72 2.23 -8.98
N GLY A 281 12.88 2.60 -8.42
CA GLY A 281 13.98 3.17 -9.18
C GLY A 281 13.67 4.53 -9.85
N GLY A 282 12.59 5.21 -9.44
CA GLY A 282 12.23 6.53 -9.93
C GLY A 282 11.65 6.55 -11.35
N GLN A 283 11.08 5.43 -11.83
CA GLN A 283 10.42 5.36 -13.14
C GLN A 283 9.04 4.72 -13.00
N MET A 284 8.01 5.29 -13.61
CA MET A 284 6.65 4.74 -13.63
C MET A 284 6.63 3.41 -14.42
N ARG A 285 6.70 2.28 -13.71
CA ARG A 285 6.79 0.94 -14.32
C ARG A 285 5.51 0.13 -14.20
N ALA A 286 4.75 0.39 -13.14
CA ALA A 286 3.52 -0.33 -12.86
C ALA A 286 2.46 0.60 -12.26
N ALA A 287 1.23 0.12 -12.24
CA ALA A 287 0.16 0.72 -11.44
C ALA A 287 -0.60 -0.40 -10.74
N MET A 288 -1.07 -0.12 -9.53
CA MET A 288 -1.99 -0.99 -8.80
C MET A 288 -3.37 -0.37 -8.76
N VAL A 289 -4.40 -1.19 -8.94
CA VAL A 289 -5.81 -0.80 -8.81
C VAL A 289 -6.39 -1.52 -7.60
N LEU A 290 -6.92 -0.78 -6.64
CA LEU A 290 -7.60 -1.33 -5.46
C LEU A 290 -9.08 -0.95 -5.50
N GLY A 291 -9.97 -1.93 -5.38
CA GLY A 291 -11.42 -1.73 -5.33
C GLY A 291 -12.03 -2.06 -3.97
N PHE A 292 -13.04 -1.30 -3.56
CA PHE A 292 -13.64 -1.33 -2.20
C PHE A 292 -15.17 -1.46 -2.18
N HIS A 293 -15.74 -2.28 -3.07
CA HIS A 293 -17.19 -2.54 -3.18
C HIS A 293 -17.70 -3.59 -2.18
#